data_AF-A0A183M8L5-F1
#
_entry.id   AF-A0A183M8L5-F1
#
_cell.length_a   1.000
_cell.length_b   1.000
_cell.length_c   1.000
_cell.angle_alpha   90.00
_cell.angle_beta   90.00
_cell.angle_gamma   90.00
#
_symmetry.space_group_name_H-M   'P 1'
#
loop_
_entity.id
_entity.type
_entity.pdbx_description
1 polymer ?
#
loop_
_entity_poly.entity_id
_entity_poly.type
_entity_poly.pdbx_seq_one_letter_code
_entity_poly.pdbx_strand_id
1 'polypeptide(L)'
;MLSKAARNALVGWESHGSRIIKASFKTKKEGITMNIIQYYAPTNDSNYDNKDRFYERLQSIIEKSPRKNLTILMGDLNAKVEIDNNGYEDIV
;
A
#
# COMPACT_ATOMS: atom_id res chain seq x y z
N MET A 1 -17.56 -3.48 -2.58
CA MET A 1 -17.59 -4.91 -2.17
C MET A 1 -16.85 -5.73 -3.23
N LEU A 2 -16.01 -6.71 -2.86
CA LEU A 2 -15.21 -7.49 -3.83
C LEU A 2 -16.10 -8.34 -4.75
N SER A 3 -15.71 -8.44 -6.02
CA SER A 3 -16.36 -9.35 -6.99
C SER A 3 -16.25 -10.81 -6.53
N LYS A 4 -17.13 -11.68 -7.03
CA LYS A 4 -17.06 -13.13 -6.72
C LYS A 4 -15.71 -13.73 -7.12
N ALA A 5 -15.19 -13.34 -8.28
CA ALA A 5 -13.88 -13.77 -8.76
C ALA A 5 -12.75 -13.32 -7.81
N ALA A 6 -12.76 -12.05 -7.38
CA ALA A 6 -11.75 -11.53 -6.46
C ALA A 6 -11.82 -12.21 -5.08
N ARG A 7 -13.04 -12.49 -4.57
CA ARG A 7 -13.22 -13.25 -3.32
C ARG A 7 -12.67 -14.67 -3.42
N ASN A 8 -12.93 -15.37 -4.51
CA ASN A 8 -12.42 -16.72 -4.72
C ASN A 8 -10.90 -16.76 -4.92
N ALA A 9 -10.31 -15.67 -5.41
CA ALA A 9 -8.87 -15.54 -5.56
C ALA A 9 -8.18 -15.11 -4.25
N LEU A 10 -8.90 -14.56 -3.27
CA LEU A 10 -8.32 -14.11 -2.00
C LEU A 10 -7.75 -15.31 -1.23
N VAL A 11 -6.44 -15.31 -1.03
CA VAL A 11 -5.72 -16.31 -0.22
C VAL A 11 -5.81 -15.94 1.26
N GLY A 12 -5.68 -14.66 1.56
CA GLY A 12 -5.73 -14.13 2.90
C GLY A 12 -5.44 -12.64 2.93
N TRP A 13 -5.70 -12.02 4.07
CA TRP A 13 -5.35 -10.64 4.34
C TRP A 13 -4.89 -10.49 5.78
N GLU A 14 -4.06 -9.50 6.03
CA GLU A 14 -3.56 -9.14 7.35
C GLU A 14 -3.52 -7.62 7.48
N SER A 15 -3.93 -7.12 8.65
CA SER A 15 -3.77 -5.72 9.02
C SER A 15 -2.45 -5.53 9.76
N HIS A 16 -1.74 -4.47 9.40
CA HIS A 16 -0.52 -4.04 10.05
C HIS A 16 -0.72 -2.70 10.74
N GLY A 17 -1.78 -2.63 11.55
CA GLY A 17 -2.26 -1.40 12.18
C GLY A 17 -3.41 -0.77 11.39
N SER A 18 -3.89 0.38 11.87
CA SER A 18 -5.07 1.04 11.30
C SER A 18 -4.87 1.59 9.89
N ARG A 19 -3.63 1.74 9.45
CA ARG A 19 -3.25 2.45 8.22
C ARG A 19 -2.57 1.58 7.18
N ILE A 20 -2.35 0.29 7.43
CA ILE A 20 -1.71 -0.63 6.47
C ILE A 20 -2.48 -1.94 6.45
N ILE A 21 -2.87 -2.39 5.26
CA ILE A 21 -3.43 -3.71 5.02
C ILE A 21 -2.68 -4.39 3.87
N LYS A 22 -2.42 -5.67 4.02
CA LYS A 22 -1.89 -6.52 2.96
C LYS A 22 -2.91 -7.60 2.65
N ALA A 23 -3.24 -7.77 1.38
CA ALA A 23 -4.08 -8.85 0.89
C ALA A 23 -3.33 -9.63 -0.20
N SER A 24 -3.41 -10.95 -0.15
CA SER A 24 -2.77 -11.84 -1.12
C SER A 24 -3.84 -12.53 -1.96
N PHE A 25 -3.65 -12.52 -3.27
CA PHE A 25 -4.55 -13.13 -4.24
C PHE A 25 -3.82 -14.18 -5.06
N LYS A 26 -4.49 -15.29 -5.35
CA LYS A 26 -4.05 -16.32 -6.28
C LYS A 26 -4.07 -15.73 -7.69
N THR A 27 -2.97 -15.87 -8.41
CA THR A 27 -2.92 -15.50 -9.83
C THR A 27 -3.22 -16.71 -10.71
N LYS A 28 -3.40 -16.48 -12.02
CA LYS A 28 -3.49 -17.58 -12.98
C LYS A 28 -2.18 -18.36 -13.13
N LYS A 29 -1.04 -17.75 -12.78
CA LYS A 29 0.27 -18.39 -12.84
C LYS A 29 0.51 -19.18 -11.56
N GLU A 30 0.69 -20.49 -11.70
CA GLU A 30 0.91 -21.38 -10.56
C GLU A 30 2.18 -21.01 -9.79
N GLY A 31 2.11 -21.13 -8.47
CA GLY A 31 3.22 -20.78 -7.57
C GLY A 31 3.49 -19.27 -7.39
N ILE A 32 2.74 -18.41 -8.08
CA ILE A 32 2.83 -16.94 -8.01
C ILE A 32 1.56 -16.36 -7.42
N THR A 33 1.69 -15.63 -6.32
CA THR A 33 0.61 -14.82 -5.75
C THR A 33 0.82 -13.35 -6.09
N MET A 34 -0.28 -12.58 -6.02
CA MET A 34 -0.27 -11.13 -6.11
C MET A 34 -0.59 -10.57 -4.73
N ASN A 35 0.34 -9.83 -4.14
CA ASN A 35 0.13 -9.08 -2.91
C ASN A 35 -0.27 -7.66 -3.27
N ILE A 36 -1.33 -7.17 -2.64
CA ILE A 36 -1.71 -5.76 -2.64
C ILE A 36 -1.43 -5.25 -1.24
N ILE A 37 -0.51 -4.30 -1.12
CA ILE A 37 -0.26 -3.57 0.12
C ILE A 37 -0.90 -2.20 -0.08
N GLN A 38 -2.00 -1.98 0.64
CA GLN A 38 -2.64 -0.67 0.69
C GLN A 38 -2.24 0.04 1.98
N TYR A 39 -1.81 1.28 1.86
CA TYR A 39 -1.50 2.10 3.02
C TYR A 39 -2.10 3.50 2.96
N TYR A 40 -2.26 4.11 4.13
CA TYR A 40 -2.71 5.47 4.31
C TYR A 40 -1.62 6.22 5.09
N ALA A 41 -0.82 7.04 4.39
CA ALA A 41 0.34 7.70 4.97
C ALA A 41 -0.04 8.56 6.19
N PRO A 42 0.83 8.69 7.20
CA PRO A 42 0.67 9.67 8.28
C PRO A 42 0.44 11.08 7.73
N THR A 43 -0.33 11.90 8.46
CA THR A 43 -0.51 13.31 8.08
C THR A 43 0.77 14.10 8.29
N ASN A 44 0.90 15.24 7.62
CA ASN A 44 2.09 16.09 7.78
C ASN A 44 2.30 16.58 9.22
N ASP A 45 1.21 16.78 9.97
CA ASP A 45 1.27 17.23 11.36
C ASP A 45 1.63 16.11 12.35
N SER A 46 1.78 14.87 11.87
CA SER A 46 2.26 13.78 12.72
C SER A 46 3.74 13.96 13.08
N ASN A 47 4.09 13.63 14.32
CA ASN A 47 5.48 13.66 14.79
C ASN A 47 6.39 12.76 13.92
N TYR A 48 7.64 13.18 13.72
CA TYR A 48 8.66 12.47 12.95
C TYR A 48 8.82 11.01 13.41
N ASP A 49 8.92 10.75 14.72
CA ASP A 49 9.05 9.37 15.24
C ASP A 49 7.88 8.46 14.84
N ASN A 50 6.68 9.03 14.72
CA ASN A 50 5.50 8.29 14.27
C ASN A 50 5.53 8.02 12.77
N LYS A 51 6.08 8.96 11.98
CA LYS A 51 6.29 8.77 10.54
C LYS A 51 7.35 7.71 10.29
N ASP A 52 8.50 7.81 10.95
CA ASP A 52 9.61 6.88 10.77
C ASP A 52 9.19 5.46 11.12
N ARG A 53 8.60 5.26 12.30
CA ARG A 53 8.07 3.95 12.70
C ARG A 53 7.02 3.41 11.73
N PHE A 54 6.21 4.29 11.12
CA PHE A 54 5.25 3.88 10.10
C PHE A 54 5.96 3.39 8.83
N TYR A 55 6.94 4.13 8.32
CA TYR A 55 7.66 3.77 7.09
C TYR A 55 8.57 2.55 7.29
N GLU A 56 9.22 2.40 8.45
CA GLU A 56 9.96 1.20 8.82
C GLU A 56 9.04 -0.04 8.83
N ARG A 57 7.83 0.10 9.39
CA ARG A 57 6.85 -0.99 9.38
C ARG A 57 6.41 -1.33 7.96
N LEU A 58 6.14 -0.32 7.13
CA LEU A 58 5.76 -0.51 5.73
C LEU A 58 6.87 -1.23 4.95
N GLN A 59 8.12 -0.78 5.11
CA GLN A 59 9.29 -1.40 4.50
C GLN A 59 9.44 -2.87 4.92
N SER A 60 9.29 -3.17 6.22
CA SER A 60 9.34 -4.55 6.71
C SER A 60 8.31 -5.47 6.04
N ILE A 61 7.10 -4.97 5.75
CA ILE A 61 6.04 -5.76 5.09
C ILE A 61 6.40 -6.03 3.62
N ILE A 62 7.00 -5.05 2.94
CA ILE A 62 7.47 -5.18 1.56
C ILE A 62 8.62 -6.19 1.51
N GLU A 63 9.61 -6.08 2.39
CA GLU A 63 10.78 -6.96 2.43
C GLU A 63 10.43 -8.41 2.78
N LYS A 64 9.43 -8.62 3.64
CA LYS A 64 8.89 -9.96 3.95
C LYS A 64 8.12 -10.59 2.80
N SER A 65 7.77 -9.83 1.76
CA SER A 65 7.03 -10.37 0.64
C SER A 65 7.96 -11.18 -0.28
N PRO A 66 7.64 -12.44 -0.61
CA PRO A 66 8.52 -13.27 -1.44
C PRO A 66 8.78 -12.63 -2.80
N ARG A 67 10.05 -12.50 -3.21
CA ARG A 67 10.44 -11.86 -4.50
C ARG A 67 9.83 -12.51 -5.75
N LYS A 68 9.47 -13.79 -5.66
CA LYS A 68 8.77 -14.49 -6.76
C LYS A 68 7.34 -13.97 -6.99
N ASN A 69 6.72 -13.40 -5.95
CA ASN A 69 5.34 -12.95 -5.99
C ASN A 69 5.28 -11.50 -6.46
N LEU A 70 4.22 -11.17 -7.22
CA LEU A 70 3.95 -9.80 -7.60
C LEU A 70 3.51 -9.02 -6.36
N THR A 71 4.12 -7.88 -6.07
CA THR A 71 3.69 -7.00 -4.97
C THR A 71 3.36 -5.63 -5.54
N ILE A 72 2.11 -5.22 -5.38
CA ILE A 72 1.61 -3.90 -5.75
C ILE A 72 1.48 -3.10 -4.46
N LEU A 73 2.24 -2.01 -4.37
CA LEU A 73 2.11 -1.03 -3.32
C LEU A 73 1.21 0.10 -3.83
N MET A 74 0.15 0.41 -3.09
CA MET A 74 -0.79 1.47 -3.43
C MET A 74 -1.33 2.12 -2.17
N GLY A 75 -1.99 3.27 -2.30
CA GLY A 75 -2.51 3.96 -1.14
C GLY A 75 -2.64 5.44 -1.32
N ASP A 76 -3.01 6.09 -0.22
CA ASP A 76 -2.91 7.54 -0.10
C ASP A 76 -1.52 7.89 0.45
N LEU A 77 -0.73 8.55 -0.38
CA LEU A 77 0.60 9.02 -0.05
C LEU A 77 0.59 10.28 0.82
N ASN A 78 -0.53 10.99 0.94
CA ASN A 78 -0.62 12.33 1.52
C ASN A 78 0.48 13.28 1.00
N ALA A 79 0.85 13.13 -0.28
CA ALA A 79 1.83 13.99 -0.93
C ALA A 79 1.30 15.43 -0.98
N LYS A 80 2.09 16.38 -0.49
CA LYS A 80 1.87 17.79 -0.80
C LYS A 80 2.48 18.07 -2.17
N VAL A 81 1.73 18.70 -3.05
CA VAL A 81 2.33 19.61 -4.03
C VAL A 81 2.79 20.82 -3.22
N GLU A 82 4.02 21.28 -3.43
CA GLU A 82 4.58 22.43 -2.73
C GLU A 82 3.63 23.64 -2.74
N ILE A 83 3.86 24.60 -1.85
CA ILE A 83 3.07 25.86 -1.85
C ILE A 83 3.25 26.61 -3.19
N ASP A 84 4.33 26.31 -3.91
CA ASP A 84 4.61 26.84 -5.24
C ASP A 84 3.91 26.00 -6.32
N ASN A 85 2.60 26.20 -6.44
CA ASN A 85 1.81 25.72 -7.58
C ASN A 85 1.86 26.71 -8.78
N ASN A 86 2.74 27.71 -8.76
CA ASN A 86 2.87 28.65 -9.87
C ASN A 86 3.19 27.87 -11.16
N GLY A 87 2.34 28.04 -12.18
CA GLY A 87 2.50 27.40 -13.48
C GLY A 87 1.90 26.00 -13.62
N TYR A 88 1.22 25.49 -12.59
CA TYR A 88 0.46 24.23 -12.63
C TYR A 88 -1.05 24.44 -12.46
N GLU A 89 -1.52 25.68 -12.59
CA GLU A 89 -2.92 26.08 -12.40
C GLU A 89 -3.91 25.32 -13.30
N ASP A 90 -3.46 24.84 -14.46
CA ASP A 90 -4.29 24.14 -15.46
C ASP A 90 -4.24 22.61 -15.37
N ILE A 91 -3.48 22.04 -14.42
CA ILE A 91 -3.42 20.59 -14.24
C ILE A 91 -4.47 20.17 -13.21
N VAL A 92 -5.56 19.58 -13.72
CA VAL A 92 -6.69 19.01 -12.94
C VAL A 92 -6.45 17.54 -12.61
#